data_AF-A0A0C1K128-F1
#
_entry.id   AF-A0A0C1K128-F1
#
_cell.length_a   1.000
_cell.length_b   1.000
_cell.length_c   1.000
_cell.angle_alpha   90.00
_cell.angle_beta   90.00
_cell.angle_gamma   90.00
#
_symmetry.space_group_name_H-M   'P 1'
#
loop_
_entity.id
_entity.type
_entity.pdbx_description
1 polymer ?
#
loop_
_entity_poly.entity_id
_entity_poly.type
_entity_poly.pdbx_seq_one_letter_code
_entity_poly.pdbx_strand_id
1 'polypeptide(L)'
;MELKQIFQIIYINGPSSSGKTTLAQALQEALYQPFLHIGIDRVIGMMPNKLNNWKGGEAFQGFSWKSFIDETNHPVYEIQMGPFAQKIESNP
;
A
#
# COMPACT_ATOMS: atom_id res chain seq x y z
N MET A 1 -36.50 6.11 12.07
CA MET A 1 -35.96 5.11 11.12
C MET A 1 -34.49 5.47 10.92
N GLU A 2 -33.57 4.75 11.57
CA GLU A 2 -32.14 4.99 11.36
C GLU A 2 -31.74 4.56 9.95
N LEU A 3 -31.14 5.48 9.20
CA LEU A 3 -30.49 5.14 7.94
C LEU A 3 -29.22 4.36 8.26
N LYS A 4 -29.23 3.06 7.96
CA LYS A 4 -28.02 2.23 8.03
C LYS A 4 -27.03 2.79 7.01
N GLN A 5 -25.92 3.34 7.48
CA GLN A 5 -24.88 3.81 6.58
C GLN A 5 -24.23 2.59 5.90
N ILE A 6 -24.39 2.48 4.58
CA ILE A 6 -23.81 1.41 3.78
C ILE A 6 -22.48 1.92 3.24
N PHE A 7 -21.39 1.30 3.69
CA PHE A 7 -20.07 1.51 3.10
C PHE A 7 -19.78 0.36 2.13
N GLN A 8 -19.35 0.70 0.92
CA GLN A 8 -18.92 -0.29 -0.08
C GLN A 8 -17.42 -0.20 -0.28
N ILE A 9 -16.73 -1.32 -0.17
CA ILE A 9 -15.29 -1.44 -0.37
C ILE A 9 -15.05 -2.41 -1.52
N ILE A 10 -14.26 -1.99 -2.51
CA ILE A 10 -13.78 -2.83 -3.60
C ILE A 10 -12.30 -3.07 -3.37
N TYR A 11 -11.90 -4.33 -3.16
CA TYR A 11 -10.51 -4.71 -2.94
C TYR A 11 -9.88 -5.22 -4.25
N ILE A 12 -8.78 -4.60 -4.67
CA ILE A 12 -8.04 -4.97 -5.88
C ILE A 12 -6.65 -5.48 -5.47
N ASN A 13 -6.37 -6.77 -5.73
CA ASN A 13 -5.07 -7.39 -5.49
C ASN A 13 -4.49 -7.97 -6.78
N GLY A 14 -3.16 -8.00 -6.86
CA GLY A 14 -2.40 -8.50 -7.99
C GLY A 14 -0.92 -8.12 -7.91
N PRO A 15 -0.04 -8.78 -8.68
CA PRO A 15 1.39 -8.49 -8.71
C PRO A 15 1.71 -7.02 -8.99
N SER A 16 2.93 -6.58 -8.67
CA SER A 16 3.40 -5.26 -9.10
C SER A 16 3.27 -5.11 -10.62
N SER A 17 2.88 -3.93 -11.08
CA SER A 17 2.62 -3.62 -12.51
C SER A 17 1.52 -4.43 -13.20
N SER A 18 0.67 -5.18 -12.49
CA SER A 18 -0.44 -5.95 -13.09
C SER A 18 -1.64 -5.11 -13.58
N GLY A 19 -1.52 -3.77 -13.62
CA GLY A 19 -2.59 -2.87 -14.06
C GLY A 19 -3.64 -2.49 -12.99
N LYS A 20 -3.38 -2.72 -11.71
CA LYS A 20 -4.31 -2.39 -10.61
C LYS A 20 -4.79 -0.93 -10.62
N THR A 21 -3.85 0.00 -10.82
CA THR A 21 -4.17 1.44 -10.88
C THR A 21 -5.08 1.77 -12.06
N THR A 22 -4.80 1.18 -13.23
CA THR A 22 -5.63 1.33 -14.44
C THR A 22 -7.04 0.78 -14.21
N LEU A 23 -7.15 -0.39 -13.58
CA LEU A 23 -8.45 -0.97 -13.24
C LEU A 23 -9.22 -0.10 -12.23
N ALA A 24 -8.55 0.41 -11.20
CA ALA A 24 -9.17 1.29 -10.21
C ALA A 24 -9.73 2.57 -10.86
N GLN A 25 -8.97 3.20 -11.76
CA GLN A 25 -9.40 4.38 -12.50
C GLN A 25 -10.59 4.08 -13.42
N ALA A 26 -10.54 2.97 -14.16
CA ALA A 26 -11.66 2.54 -15.01
C ALA A 26 -12.93 2.26 -14.19
N LEU A 27 -12.81 1.69 -12.99
CA LEU A 27 -13.94 1.51 -12.08
C LEU A 27 -14.49 2.85 -11.56
N GLN A 28 -13.64 3.82 -11.26
CA GLN A 28 -14.08 5.17 -10.87
C GLN A 28 -14.88 5.86 -11.98
N GLU A 29 -14.53 5.63 -13.25
CA GLU A 29 -15.25 6.17 -14.41
C GLU A 29 -16.55 5.43 -14.71
N ALA A 30 -16.57 4.10 -14.52
CA ALA A 30 -17.71 3.25 -14.89
C ALA A 30 -18.81 3.18 -13.82
N LEU A 31 -18.48 3.36 -12.54
CA LEU A 31 -19.43 3.26 -11.43
C LEU A 31 -20.15 4.58 -11.17
N TYR A 32 -21.45 4.52 -10.90
CA TYR A 32 -22.27 5.70 -10.62
C TYR A 32 -21.88 6.40 -9.31
N GLN A 33 -21.58 5.62 -8.26
CA GLN A 33 -21.16 6.16 -6.98
C GLN A 33 -19.69 6.59 -7.03
N PRO A 34 -19.31 7.73 -6.41
CA PRO A 34 -17.92 8.13 -6.35
C PRO A 34 -17.13 7.23 -5.38
N PHE A 35 -16.19 6.46 -5.93
CA PHE A 35 -15.25 5.66 -5.13
C PHE A 35 -13.95 6.41 -4.90
N LEU A 36 -13.47 6.43 -3.65
CA LEU A 36 -12.12 6.89 -3.34
C LEU A 36 -11.12 5.76 -3.60
N HIS A 37 -10.15 6.00 -4.48
CA HIS A 37 -9.06 5.05 -4.71
C HIS A 37 -7.92 5.28 -3.71
N ILE A 38 -7.61 4.26 -2.92
CA ILE A 38 -6.46 4.20 -2.00
C ILE A 38 -5.61 2.98 -2.36
N GLY A 39 -4.32 3.20 -2.56
CA GLY A 39 -3.33 2.13 -2.80
C GLY A 39 -2.20 2.18 -1.78
N ILE A 40 -1.53 1.04 -1.55
CA ILE A 40 -0.44 0.94 -0.58
C ILE A 40 0.72 1.90 -0.91
N ASP A 41 1.04 2.07 -2.19
CA ASP A 41 2.07 3.01 -2.66
C ASP A 41 1.73 4.46 -2.28
N ARG A 42 0.44 4.82 -2.27
CA ARG A 42 -0.03 6.15 -1.88
C ARG A 42 0.18 6.38 -0.39
N VAL A 43 -0.13 5.39 0.45
CA VAL A 43 0.06 5.46 1.91
C VAL A 43 1.54 5.56 2.25
N ILE A 44 2.38 4.73 1.62
CA ILE A 44 3.84 4.80 1.75
C ILE A 44 4.36 6.17 1.33
N GLY A 45 3.84 6.73 0.23
CA GLY A 45 4.22 8.06 -0.26
C GLY A 45 3.79 9.24 0.61
N MET A 46 2.84 9.05 1.54
CA MET A 46 2.44 10.09 2.50
C MET A 46 3.43 10.22 3.67
N MET A 47 4.34 9.25 3.84
CA MET A 47 5.35 9.31 4.88
C MET A 47 6.38 10.43 4.64
N PRO A 48 6.85 11.12 5.69
CA PRO A 48 7.98 12.04 5.54
C PRO A 48 9.19 11.30 4.95
N ASN A 49 9.70 11.76 3.81
CA ASN A 49 10.78 11.10 3.06
C ASN A 49 12.01 10.77 3.93
N LYS A 50 12.34 11.65 4.91
CA LYS A 50 13.46 11.45 5.84
C LYS A 50 13.34 10.21 6.74
N LEU A 51 12.15 9.61 6.84
CA LEU A 51 11.90 8.44 7.66
C LEU A 51 12.02 7.13 6.86
N ASN A 52 11.96 7.19 5.53
CA ASN A 52 12.03 6.03 4.66
C ASN A 52 13.46 5.77 4.18
N ASN A 53 13.82 4.49 3.98
CA ASN A 53 15.11 4.08 3.41
C ASN A 53 14.92 3.09 2.26
N TRP A 54 15.04 3.58 1.03
CA TRP A 54 14.85 2.78 -0.18
C TRP A 54 16.14 2.25 -0.80
N LYS A 55 17.31 2.51 -0.20
CA LYS A 55 18.62 2.12 -0.75
C LYS A 55 19.10 0.73 -0.30
N GLY A 56 18.25 -0.02 0.39
CA GLY A 56 18.63 -1.25 1.07
C GLY A 56 19.20 -0.97 2.46
N GLY A 57 18.66 -1.66 3.47
CA GLY A 57 18.99 -1.46 4.88
C GLY A 57 17.75 -1.11 5.72
N GLU A 58 17.91 -1.06 7.04
CA GLU A 58 16.78 -0.80 7.95
C GLU A 58 16.34 0.68 7.89
N ALA A 59 15.03 0.94 7.82
CA ALA A 59 14.46 2.23 8.15
C ALA A 59 14.29 2.32 9.68
N PHE A 60 15.02 3.24 10.31
CA PHE A 60 14.94 3.44 11.77
C PHE A 60 13.54 3.87 12.24
N GLN A 61 12.68 4.40 11.35
CA GLN A 61 11.35 4.91 11.70
C GLN A 61 10.26 4.57 10.67
N GLY A 62 10.49 4.82 9.38
CA GLY A 62 9.51 4.64 8.31
C GLY A 62 9.59 3.30 7.59
N PHE A 63 9.44 3.29 6.27
CA PHE A 63 9.48 2.07 5.45
C PHE A 63 10.86 1.84 4.82
N SER A 64 11.27 0.59 4.67
CA SER A 64 12.49 0.21 3.93
C SER A 64 12.34 -1.02 3.04
N TRP A 65 13.24 -1.14 2.06
CA TRP A 65 13.39 -2.35 1.25
C TRP A 65 14.39 -3.30 1.87
N LYS A 66 13.99 -4.56 2.00
CA LYS A 66 14.89 -5.70 2.21
C LYS A 66 14.87 -6.59 0.99
N SER A 67 16.02 -6.73 0.35
CA SER A 67 16.21 -7.68 -0.75
C SER A 67 16.86 -8.95 -0.22
N PHE A 68 16.31 -10.10 -0.57
CA PHE A 68 16.95 -11.40 -0.34
C PHE A 68 16.72 -12.31 -1.55
N ILE A 69 17.48 -13.41 -1.62
CA ILE A 69 17.26 -14.45 -2.61
C ILE A 69 16.47 -15.56 -1.92
N ASP A 70 15.37 -16.00 -2.52
CA ASP A 70 14.58 -17.11 -2.00
C ASP A 70 15.23 -18.48 -2.27
N GLU A 71 14.61 -19.54 -1.76
CA GLU A 71 15.08 -20.92 -1.94
C GLU A 71 15.13 -21.36 -3.42
N THR A 72 14.41 -20.66 -4.30
CA THR A 72 14.34 -20.91 -5.74
C THR A 72 15.31 -20.04 -6.55
N ASN A 73 16.21 -19.32 -5.88
CA ASN A 73 17.20 -18.43 -6.47
C ASN A 73 16.60 -17.21 -7.20
N HIS A 74 15.43 -16.75 -6.76
CA HIS A 74 14.78 -15.54 -7.28
C HIS A 74 14.96 -14.36 -6.31
N PRO A 75 15.16 -13.13 -6.83
CA PRO A 75 15.23 -11.94 -6.00
C PRO A 75 13.84 -11.59 -5.45
N VAL A 76 13.73 -11.51 -4.14
CA VAL A 76 12.53 -11.09 -3.42
C VAL A 76 12.78 -9.73 -2.77
N TYR A 77 11.78 -8.85 -2.89
CA TYR A 77 11.77 -7.53 -2.26
C TYR A 77 10.66 -7.49 -1.23
N GLU A 78 11.03 -7.27 0.02
CA GLU A 78 10.13 -7.17 1.15
C GLU A 78 10.12 -5.72 1.68
N ILE A 79 8.91 -5.21 1.96
CA ILE A 79 8.75 -3.93 2.66
C ILE A 79 8.83 -4.19 4.15
N GLN A 80 9.76 -3.52 4.82
CA GLN A 80 9.89 -3.54 6.27
C GLN A 80 9.37 -2.26 6.89
N MET A 81 8.88 -2.35 8.12
CA MET A 81 8.32 -1.24 8.87
C MET A 81 9.15 -0.94 10.12
N GLY A 82 9.65 0.28 10.23
CA GLY A 82 10.21 0.83 11.46
C GLY A 82 9.13 1.19 12.49
N PRO A 83 9.51 1.60 13.72
CA PRO A 83 8.58 1.85 14.83
C PRO A 83 7.46 2.85 14.54
N PHE A 84 7.72 3.89 13.74
CA PHE A 84 6.70 4.87 13.39
C PHE A 84 5.73 4.33 12.34
N ALA A 85 6.21 3.59 11.33
CA ALA A 85 5.34 2.90 10.36
C ALA A 85 4.43 1.86 11.06
N GLN A 86 4.96 1.09 12.02
CA GLN A 86 4.18 0.15 12.83
C GLN A 86 3.09 0.85 13.66
N LYS A 87 3.35 2.05 14.16
CA LYS A 87 2.35 2.84 14.91
C LYS A 87 1.17 3.29 14.03
N ILE A 88 1.42 3.58 12.74
CA ILE A 88 0.37 3.92 11.78
C ILE A 88 -0.51 2.70 11.48
N GLU A 89 0.10 1.51 11.35
CA GLU A 89 -0.63 0.26 11.12
C GLU A 89 -1.50 -0.13 12.34
N SER A 90 -0.93 -0.07 13.54
CA SER A 90 -1.57 -0.55 14.78
C SER A 90 -2.68 0.35 15.32
N ASN A 91 -2.83 1.55 14.77
CA ASN A 91 -3.83 2.52 15.20
C ASN A 91 -4.56 3.11 13.98
N PRO A 92 -5.34 2.29 13.24
CA PRO A 92 -6.04 2.69 12.03
C PRO A 92 -7.19 3.68 12.27
#